data_AF-A0A9Q5EW28-F1
#
_entry.id   AF-A0A9Q5EW28-F1
#
_cell.length_a   1.000
_cell.length_b   1.000
_cell.length_c   1.000
_cell.angle_alpha   90.00
_cell.angle_beta   90.00
_cell.angle_gamma   90.00
#
_symmetry.space_group_name_H-M   'P 1'
#
loop_
_entity.id
_entity.type
_entity.pdbx_description
1 polymer ?
#
loop_
_entity_poly.entity_id
_entity_poly.type
_entity_poly.pdbx_seq_one_letter_code
_entity_poly.pdbx_strand_id
1 'polypeptide(L)' 'MSQLVSYVHVFDEDGRTHIFGPGDEVPAWAAEKILNPAAWDEMPEPAAEPEVAKKAPRTRAKAGA' A
#
# COMPACT_ATOMS: atom_id res chain seq x y z
N MET A 1 -10.87 -9.20 9.06
CA MET A 1 -10.51 -7.79 8.86
C MET A 1 -9.00 -7.71 8.89
N SER A 2 -8.38 -7.02 7.95
CA SER A 2 -6.92 -6.96 7.84
C SER A 2 -6.34 -6.00 8.87
N GLN A 3 -5.42 -6.46 9.69
CA GLN A 3 -4.76 -5.64 10.71
C GLN A 3 -3.35 -5.27 10.24
N LEU A 4 -2.93 -4.03 10.49
CA LEU A 4 -1.58 -3.56 10.20
C LEU A 4 -0.65 -3.79 11.39
N VAL A 5 0.64 -4.06 11.11
CA VAL A 5 1.71 -4.09 12.14
C VAL A 5 2.51 -2.80 12.19
N SER A 6 2.36 -1.93 11.19
CA SER A 6 3.18 -0.75 11.01
C SER A 6 2.35 0.41 10.48
N TYR A 7 2.85 1.63 10.69
CA TYR A 7 2.24 2.83 10.12
C TYR A 7 2.48 2.90 8.62
N VAL A 8 1.41 3.01 7.84
CA VAL A 8 1.46 3.12 6.38
C VAL A 8 0.82 4.43 5.94
N HIS A 9 1.48 5.09 4.99
CA HIS A 9 0.97 6.30 4.37
C HIS A 9 0.38 5.92 3.01
N VAL A 10 -0.93 6.13 2.85
CA VAL A 10 -1.65 5.87 1.61
C VAL A 10 -2.14 7.19 1.05
N PHE A 11 -2.02 7.38 -0.26
CA PHE A 11 -2.59 8.53 -0.95
C PHE A 11 -3.93 8.15 -1.53
N ASP A 12 -4.95 8.95 -1.24
CA ASP A 12 -6.26 8.84 -1.88
C ASP A 12 -6.24 9.45 -3.29
N GLU A 13 -7.31 9.28 -4.06
CA GLU A 13 -7.46 9.81 -5.42
C GLU A 13 -7.35 11.34 -5.49
N ASP A 14 -7.76 12.03 -4.42
CA ASP A 14 -7.59 13.47 -4.24
C ASP A 14 -6.15 13.90 -3.90
N GLY A 15 -5.21 12.95 -3.79
CA GLY A 15 -3.82 13.20 -3.41
C GLY A 15 -3.63 13.49 -1.91
N ARG A 16 -4.64 13.20 -1.08
CA ARG A 16 -4.54 13.35 0.38
C ARG A 16 -3.83 12.16 1.01
N THR A 17 -2.92 12.43 1.94
CA THR A 17 -2.23 11.39 2.70
C THR A 17 -3.11 10.92 3.87
N HIS A 18 -3.49 9.66 3.85
CA HIS A 18 -4.12 8.95 4.96
C HIS A 18 -3.07 8.06 5.64
N ILE A 19 -3.03 8.10 6.96
CA ILE A 19 -2.10 7.31 7.77
C ILE A 19 -2.92 6.26 8.49
N PHE A 20 -2.57 4.99 8.29
CA PHE A 20 -3.18 3.86 8.99
C PHE A 20 -2.12 3.20 9.85
N GLY A 21 -2.44 2.95 11.12
CA GLY A 21 -1.57 2.30 12.09
C GLY A 21 -2.08 0.93 12.54
N PRO A 22 -1.35 0.30 13.47
CA PRO A 22 -1.77 -0.95 14.07
C PRO A 22 -3.08 -0.80 14.85
N GLY A 23 -4.06 -1.64 14.54
CA GLY A 23 -5.41 -1.58 15.13
C GLY A 23 -6.38 -0.62 14.43
N ASP A 24 -5.93 0.13 13.41
CA ASP A 24 -6.83 0.92 12.58
C ASP A 24 -7.55 0.04 11.54
N GLU A 25 -8.82 0.35 11.31
CA GLU A 25 -9.57 -0.26 10.21
C GLU A 25 -9.09 0.30 8.87
N VAL A 26 -8.52 -0.58 8.05
CA VAL A 26 -8.07 -0.23 6.70
C VAL A 26 -9.22 -0.47 5.70
N PRO A 27 -9.74 0.55 5.02
CA PRO A 27 -10.76 0.39 4.00
C PRO A 27 -10.20 -0.31 2.75
N ALA A 28 -11.06 -0.94 1.95
CA ALA A 28 -10.65 -1.74 0.79
C ALA A 28 -9.77 -0.96 -0.21
N TRP A 29 -10.10 0.31 -0.48
CA TRP A 29 -9.30 1.17 -1.37
C TRP A 29 -7.87 1.39 -0.87
N ALA A 30 -7.66 1.42 0.45
CA ALA A 30 -6.34 1.56 1.03
C ALA A 30 -5.59 0.23 1.02
N ALA A 31 -6.29 -0.89 1.27
CA ALA A 31 -5.71 -2.23 1.20
C ALA A 31 -5.17 -2.55 -0.21
N GLU A 32 -5.85 -2.12 -1.28
CA GLU A 32 -5.39 -2.26 -2.67
C GLU A 32 -4.10 -1.46 -2.96
N LYS A 33 -3.88 -0.34 -2.25
CA LYS A 33 -2.66 0.48 -2.41
C LYS A 33 -1.51 -0.03 -1.55
N ILE A 34 -1.78 -0.72 -0.45
CA ILE A 34 -0.78 -1.29 0.44
C ILE A 34 -0.31 -2.63 -0.14
N LEU A 35 0.57 -2.53 -1.14
CA LEU A 35 1.20 -3.69 -1.80
C LEU A 35 2.31 -4.33 -0.96
N ASN A 36 2.68 -3.74 0.19
CA ASN A 36 3.74 -4.26 1.05
C ASN A 36 3.17 -5.34 1.99
N PRO A 37 3.45 -6.65 1.76
CA PRO A 37 2.92 -7.71 2.60
C PRO A 37 3.41 -7.63 4.05
N ALA A 38 4.60 -7.07 4.29
CA ALA A 38 5.15 -6.90 5.64
C ALA A 38 4.45 -5.81 6.47
N ALA A 39 3.55 -5.03 5.86
CA ALA A 39 2.75 -4.05 6.59
C ALA A 39 1.55 -4.69 7.33
N TRP A 40 1.20 -5.93 6.99
CA TRP A 40 0.03 -6.65 7.51
C TRP A 40 0.43 -7.64 8.62
N ASP A 41 -0.36 -7.70 9.71
CA ASP A 41 -0.20 -8.63 10.85
C ASP A 41 -0.80 -10.00 10.55
N GLU A 42 -2.04 -9.97 10.11
CA GLU A 42 -2.77 -11.11 9.60
C GLU A 42 -3.12 -10.77 8.15
N MET A 43 -2.49 -11.49 7.22
CA MET A 43 -2.69 -11.27 5.79
C MET A 43 -4.19 -11.48 5.51
N PRO A 44 -4.93 -10.50 4.95
CA PRO A 44 -6.29 -10.77 4.49
C PRO A 44 -6.26 -12.02 3.60
N GLU A 45 -7.19 -12.96 3.84
CA GLU A 45 -7.43 -14.00 2.85
C GLU A 45 -7.71 -13.31 1.50
N PRO A 46 -6.85 -13.53 0.50
CA PRO A 46 -6.97 -12.82 -0.76
C PRO A 46 -8.25 -13.30 -1.44
N ALA A 47 -9.22 -12.40 -1.60
CA ALA A 47 -10.24 -12.56 -2.62
C ALA A 47 -9.52 -12.49 -3.98
N ALA A 48 -9.21 -13.67 -4.52
CA ALA A 48 -8.84 -13.98 -5.90
C ALA A 48 -8.03 -12.92 -6.70
N GLU A 49 -6.77 -13.28 -6.92
CA GLU A 49 -5.93 -13.01 -8.11
C GLU A 49 -5.51 -11.55 -8.40
N PRO A 50 -4.22 -11.20 -8.18
CA PRO A 50 -3.68 -9.89 -8.51
C PRO A 50 -3.25 -9.84 -9.98
N GLU A 51 -4.06 -9.21 -10.84
CA GLU A 51 -3.59 -8.76 -12.15
C GLU A 51 -3.48 -7.22 -12.19
N VAL A 52 -2.50 -6.63 -11.49
CA VAL A 52 -2.01 -5.30 -11.88
C VAL A 52 -0.49 -5.20 -11.74
N ALA A 53 0.13 -5.45 -12.89
CA ALA A 53 1.15 -4.62 -13.52
C ALA A 53 2.33 -4.13 -12.66
N LYS A 54 3.49 -4.71 -13.01
CA LYS A 54 4.79 -4.05 -13.04
C LYS A 54 4.68 -2.54 -13.37
N LYS A 55 4.76 -1.67 -12.37
CA LYS A 55 5.30 -0.32 -12.54
C LYS A 55 6.68 -0.31 -11.89
N ALA A 56 7.67 -0.69 -12.70
CA ALA A 56 8.60 0.22 -13.37
C ALA A 56 9.70 0.69 -12.41
N PRO A 57 10.98 0.41 -12.70
CA PRO A 57 12.07 0.80 -11.83
C PRO A 57 12.10 2.33 -11.73
N ARG A 58 12.18 2.85 -10.50
CA ARG A 58 12.53 4.26 -10.29
C ARG A 58 13.99 4.44 -10.71
N THR A 59 14.25 4.65 -12.00
CA THR A 59 15.50 5.26 -12.44
C THR A 59 15.53 6.67 -11.86
N ARG A 60 16.28 6.87 -10.77
CA ARG A 60 16.86 8.18 -10.48
C ARG A 60 17.92 8.46 -11.54
N ALA A 61 17.48 8.86 -12.73
CA ALA A 61 18.34 9.58 -13.65
C ALA A 61 18.37 11.04 -13.19
N LYS A 62 19.49 11.48 -12.60
CA LYS A 62 19.91 12.87 -12.70
C LYS A 62 21.29 12.86 -13.34
N ALA A 63 21.30 13.17 -14.64
CA ALA A 63 22.48 13.48 -15.41
C ALA A 63 22.96 14.92 -15.08
N GLY A 64 24.29 15.10 -15.13
CA GLY A 64 24.96 16.34 -15.54
C GLY A 64 24.96 17.55 -14.59
N ALA A 65 26.13 17.82 -14.01
CA ALA A 65 26.95 19.01 -14.33
C ALA A 65 28.39 18.75 -13.87
#